data_AF-A0A258C806-F1
#
_entry.id   AF-A0A258C806-F1
#
_cell.length_a   1.000
_cell.length_b   1.000
_cell.length_c   1.000
_cell.angle_alpha   90.00
_cell.angle_beta   90.00
_cell.angle_gamma   90.00
#
_symmetry.space_group_name_H-M   'P 1'
#
loop_
_entity.id
_entity.type
_entity.pdbx_description
1 polymer ?
#
loop_
_entity_poly.entity_id
_entity_poly.type
_entity_poly.pdbx_seq_one_letter_code
_entity_poly.pdbx_strand_id
1 'polypeptide(L)'
;GLTLATESGWYVSVWGSSVDFGGQGTLELDVLFGWSGDIAEDWSADVGIMRYGYPNTEFEGSNFWELYGSVSYKDLTFGLAYSDDYYANSGNYYYVYAGYSLALTDNLALDFHLGHNEYADDSSASYLDYGVTLSTEVLGLGLSLAYVDTDIKDCNLCDSRVIFGVSKAF
;
A
#
# COMPACT_ATOMS: atom_id res chain seq x y z
N GLY A 1 -2.22 11.31 -2.82
CA GLY A 1 -0.92 11.25 -3.52
C GLY A 1 -1.02 11.94 -4.86
N LEU A 2 0.13 12.20 -5.47
CA LEU A 2 0.27 12.71 -6.84
C LEU A 2 1.21 11.78 -7.59
N THR A 3 0.78 11.30 -8.75
CA THR A 3 1.57 10.40 -9.60
C THR A 3 1.77 11.03 -10.97
N LEU A 4 3.01 11.02 -11.45
CA LEU A 4 3.37 11.30 -12.84
C LEU A 4 3.79 10.00 -13.50
N ALA A 5 3.12 9.61 -14.57
CA ALA A 5 3.40 8.39 -15.32
C ALA A 5 3.66 8.67 -16.81
N THR A 6 4.46 7.82 -17.43
CA THR A 6 4.72 7.84 -18.88
C THR A 6 3.91 6.74 -19.56
N GLU A 7 3.66 6.88 -20.87
CA GLU A 7 3.02 5.84 -21.69
C GLU A 7 3.82 4.52 -21.70
N SER A 8 5.13 4.58 -21.41
CA SER A 8 6.00 3.41 -21.28
C SER A 8 5.90 2.69 -19.94
N GLY A 9 5.01 3.13 -19.04
CA GLY A 9 4.71 2.48 -17.76
C GLY A 9 5.57 2.96 -16.58
N TRP A 10 6.56 3.82 -16.81
CA TRP A 10 7.37 4.37 -15.73
C TRP A 10 6.60 5.45 -14.98
N TYR A 11 6.76 5.50 -13.65
CA TYR A 11 6.10 6.51 -12.86
C TYR A 11 6.91 6.97 -11.64
N VAL A 12 6.61 8.18 -11.19
CA VAL A 12 7.01 8.72 -9.88
C VAL A 12 5.73 9.10 -9.13
N SER A 13 5.63 8.71 -7.86
CA SER A 13 4.55 9.14 -6.99
C SER A 13 5.08 9.81 -5.73
N VAL A 14 4.32 10.77 -5.22
CA VAL A 14 4.52 11.35 -3.89
C VAL A 14 3.23 11.20 -3.10
N TRP A 15 3.35 10.68 -1.89
CA TRP A 15 2.26 10.64 -0.93
C TRP A 15 2.66 11.40 0.33
N GLY A 16 1.68 11.95 1.03
CA GLY A 16 1.94 12.56 2.32
C GLY A 16 0.73 12.54 3.22
N SER A 17 0.99 12.42 4.52
CA SER A 17 -0.04 12.40 5.55
C SER A 17 0.45 13.00 6.87
N SER A 18 -0.47 13.09 7.82
CA SER A 18 -0.14 13.37 9.22
C SER A 18 -0.25 12.08 10.01
N VAL A 19 0.82 11.70 10.69
CA VAL A 19 0.90 10.50 11.54
C VAL A 19 1.25 10.89 12.96
N ASP A 20 0.86 10.06 13.94
CA ASP A 20 1.14 10.30 15.35
C ASP A 20 1.70 9.02 16.00
N PHE A 21 2.99 9.05 16.35
CA PHE A 21 3.72 7.95 16.99
C PHE A 21 3.78 8.09 18.52
N GLY A 22 2.68 8.47 19.18
CA GLY A 22 2.60 8.52 20.64
C GLY A 22 2.60 9.92 21.26
N GLY A 23 1.97 10.89 20.59
CA GLY A 23 1.64 12.22 21.07
C GLY A 23 2.32 13.38 20.33
N GLN A 24 3.06 13.10 19.26
CA GLN A 24 3.67 14.12 18.41
C GLN A 24 3.27 13.86 16.96
N GLY A 25 2.26 14.62 16.51
CA GLY A 25 1.88 14.64 15.10
C GLY A 25 3.05 15.09 14.23
N THR A 26 3.43 14.25 13.27
CA THR A 26 4.53 14.47 12.34
C THR A 26 4.06 14.30 10.90
N LEU A 27 4.84 14.86 9.97
CA LEU A 27 4.63 14.69 8.54
C LEU A 27 5.25 13.35 8.11
N GLU A 28 4.47 12.54 7.42
CA GLU A 28 4.98 11.48 6.56
C GLU A 28 4.97 11.99 5.11
N LEU A 29 6.08 11.80 4.40
CA LEU A 29 6.26 12.17 3.02
C LEU A 29 7.04 11.08 2.30
N ASP A 30 6.32 10.35 1.46
CA ASP A 30 6.84 9.18 0.79
C ASP A 30 7.04 9.46 -0.69
N VAL A 31 8.11 8.89 -1.23
CA VAL A 31 8.47 9.02 -2.64
C VAL A 31 8.63 7.64 -3.24
N LEU A 32 7.92 7.40 -4.33
CA LEU A 32 7.87 6.14 -5.05
C LEU A 32 8.42 6.33 -6.46
N PHE A 33 9.25 5.41 -6.92
CA PHE A 33 9.61 5.26 -8.33
C PHE A 33 9.37 3.82 -8.76
N GLY A 34 8.66 3.63 -9.86
CA GLY A 34 8.28 2.30 -10.31
C GLY A 34 8.01 2.20 -11.80
N TRP A 35 7.72 0.98 -12.22
CA TRP A 35 7.24 0.63 -13.54
C TRP A 35 6.05 -0.30 -13.42
N SER A 36 4.97 0.00 -14.14
CA SER A 36 3.78 -0.84 -14.25
C SER A 36 3.40 -1.06 -15.71
N GLY A 37 3.05 -2.28 -16.08
CA GLY A 37 2.54 -2.55 -17.42
C GLY A 37 2.22 -4.02 -17.71
N ASP A 38 1.62 -4.25 -18.88
CA ASP A 38 1.33 -5.59 -19.39
C ASP A 38 2.63 -6.30 -19.80
N ILE A 39 2.78 -7.54 -19.35
CA ILE A 39 3.95 -8.38 -19.64
C ILE A 39 3.61 -9.59 -20.53
N ALA A 40 2.34 -9.98 -20.57
CA ALA A 40 1.78 -10.96 -21.49
C ALA A 40 0.25 -10.79 -21.57
N GLU A 41 -0.43 -11.60 -22.39
CA GLU A 41 -1.89 -11.65 -22.43
C GLU A 41 -2.46 -11.99 -21.04
N ASP A 42 -3.38 -11.17 -20.54
CA ASP A 42 -3.95 -11.24 -19.18
C ASP A 42 -2.97 -11.04 -18.02
N TRP A 43 -1.66 -10.81 -18.29
CA TRP A 43 -0.64 -10.65 -17.25
C TRP A 43 -0.09 -9.23 -17.21
N SER A 44 -0.08 -8.64 -16.04
CA SER A 44 0.59 -7.36 -15.76
C SER A 44 1.53 -7.47 -14.56
N ALA A 45 2.46 -6.52 -14.46
CA ALA A 45 3.36 -6.40 -13.32
C ALA A 45 3.49 -4.94 -12.90
N ASP A 46 3.78 -4.74 -11.61
CA ASP A 46 4.16 -3.45 -11.03
C ASP A 46 5.37 -3.68 -10.13
N VAL A 47 6.47 -2.96 -10.35
CA VAL A 47 7.70 -3.08 -9.55
C VAL A 47 8.26 -1.71 -9.24
N GLY A 48 8.86 -1.56 -8.07
CA GLY A 48 9.48 -0.29 -7.74
C GLY A 48 10.18 -0.25 -6.40
N ILE A 49 10.54 0.97 -6.04
CA ILE A 49 11.19 1.32 -4.79
C ILE A 49 10.47 2.52 -4.16
N MET A 50 10.21 2.43 -2.85
CA MET A 50 9.61 3.47 -2.04
C MET A 50 10.58 3.94 -0.97
N ARG A 51 10.66 5.25 -0.76
CA ARG A 51 11.27 5.86 0.41
C ARG A 51 10.17 6.36 1.33
N TYR A 52 10.13 5.84 2.55
CA TYR A 52 9.33 6.43 3.62
C TYR A 52 10.13 7.53 4.31
N GLY A 53 9.48 8.68 4.49
CA GLY A 53 10.12 9.89 4.96
C GLY A 53 9.36 10.54 6.10
N TYR A 54 10.05 10.82 7.21
CA TYR A 54 9.48 11.55 8.36
C TYR A 54 10.35 12.75 8.72
N PRO A 55 10.22 13.88 7.96
CA PRO A 55 11.12 15.02 8.08
C PRO A 55 11.15 15.69 9.47
N ASN A 56 10.10 15.50 10.27
CA ASN A 56 9.94 16.09 11.60
C ASN A 56 10.09 15.08 12.74
N THR A 57 10.65 13.90 12.45
CA THR A 57 10.84 12.82 13.42
C THR A 57 12.33 12.57 13.63
N GLU A 58 12.82 12.83 14.84
CA GLU A 58 14.25 12.86 15.18
C GLU A 58 14.73 11.60 15.91
N PHE A 59 14.62 10.43 15.29
CA PHE A 59 15.30 9.22 15.75
C PHE A 59 15.88 8.41 14.57
N GLU A 60 16.94 7.65 14.84
CA GLU A 60 17.60 6.80 13.84
C GLU A 60 16.70 5.63 13.43
N GLY A 61 16.56 5.37 12.13
CA GLY A 61 15.65 4.34 11.61
C GLY A 61 14.21 4.82 11.40
N SER A 62 13.93 6.11 11.57
CA SER A 62 12.60 6.66 11.23
C SER A 62 12.31 6.55 9.74
N ASN A 63 13.33 6.77 8.89
CA ASN A 63 13.21 6.68 7.44
C ASN A 63 13.77 5.35 6.95
N PHE A 64 13.06 4.68 6.04
CA PHE A 64 13.46 3.38 5.51
C PHE A 64 13.08 3.26 4.03
N TRP A 65 13.67 2.27 3.37
CA TRP A 65 13.36 1.95 1.98
C TRP A 65 12.58 0.65 1.90
N GLU A 66 11.68 0.55 0.91
CA GLU A 66 11.05 -0.70 0.53
C GLU A 66 11.21 -0.94 -0.96
N LEU A 67 11.63 -2.15 -1.32
CA LEU A 67 11.48 -2.67 -2.68
C LEU A 67 10.16 -3.43 -2.73
N TYR A 68 9.39 -3.28 -3.80
CA TYR A 68 8.17 -4.07 -3.99
C TYR A 68 8.04 -4.54 -5.42
N GLY A 69 7.23 -5.58 -5.57
CA GLY A 69 6.82 -6.12 -6.85
C GLY A 69 5.50 -6.86 -6.73
N SER A 70 4.69 -6.78 -7.78
CA SER A 70 3.47 -7.55 -7.91
C SER A 70 3.28 -8.03 -9.34
N VAL A 71 2.53 -9.12 -9.46
CA VAL A 71 2.09 -9.69 -10.72
C VAL A 71 0.59 -9.91 -10.62
N SER A 72 -0.13 -9.52 -11.67
CA SER A 72 -1.55 -9.80 -11.78
C SER A 72 -1.84 -10.71 -12.97
N TYR A 73 -2.76 -11.66 -12.77
CA TYR A 73 -3.37 -12.45 -13.82
C TYR A 73 -4.87 -12.20 -13.82
N LYS A 74 -5.36 -11.50 -14.84
CA LYS A 74 -6.73 -10.96 -14.86
C LYS A 74 -6.99 -10.17 -13.58
N ASP A 75 -8.00 -10.60 -12.83
CA ASP A 75 -8.48 -9.94 -11.61
C ASP A 75 -7.73 -10.36 -10.35
N LEU A 76 -6.79 -11.32 -10.43
CA LEU A 76 -6.01 -11.80 -9.30
C LEU A 76 -4.65 -11.11 -9.27
N THR A 77 -4.24 -10.62 -8.10
CA THR A 77 -2.93 -10.02 -7.87
C THR A 77 -2.19 -10.74 -6.76
N PHE A 78 -0.88 -10.93 -6.94
CA PHE A 78 0.04 -11.38 -5.89
C PHE A 78 1.20 -10.41 -5.82
N GLY A 79 1.62 -10.03 -4.61
CA GLY A 79 2.72 -9.11 -4.42
C GLY A 79 3.58 -9.39 -3.20
N LEU A 80 4.72 -8.73 -3.21
CA LEU A 80 5.76 -8.78 -2.20
C LEU A 80 6.34 -7.37 -2.02
N ALA A 81 6.57 -6.96 -0.78
CA ALA A 81 7.49 -5.89 -0.44
C ALA A 81 8.58 -6.41 0.52
N TYR A 82 9.73 -5.75 0.48
CA TYR A 82 10.91 -6.06 1.28
C TYR A 82 11.61 -4.79 1.73
N SER A 83 12.01 -4.77 3.00
CA SER A 83 12.95 -3.80 3.56
C SER A 83 14.10 -4.55 4.23
N ASP A 84 15.33 -4.12 4.00
CA ASP A 84 16.51 -4.64 4.70
C ASP A 84 16.69 -4.03 6.11
N ASP A 85 16.10 -2.86 6.34
CA ASP A 85 16.09 -2.18 7.62
C ASP A 85 14.81 -1.35 7.76
N TYR A 86 13.76 -1.99 8.27
CA TYR A 86 12.43 -1.42 8.39
C TYR A 86 12.34 -0.36 9.50
N TYR A 87 11.19 0.30 9.59
CA TYR A 87 10.92 1.36 10.58
C TYR A 87 11.45 1.02 11.98
N ALA A 88 12.08 2.00 12.62
CA ALA A 88 12.72 1.88 13.94
C ALA A 88 13.88 0.87 14.03
N ASN A 89 14.58 0.67 12.91
CA ASN A 89 15.67 -0.30 12.77
C ASN A 89 15.22 -1.71 13.16
N SER A 90 14.02 -2.10 12.72
CA SER A 90 13.43 -3.40 13.06
C SER A 90 14.03 -4.56 12.23
N GLY A 91 15.07 -4.27 11.43
CA GLY A 91 15.77 -5.25 10.60
C GLY A 91 14.95 -5.63 9.37
N ASN A 92 15.14 -6.87 8.92
CA ASN A 92 14.50 -7.35 7.69
C ASN A 92 12.98 -7.47 7.87
N TYR A 93 12.27 -6.93 6.89
CA TYR A 93 10.82 -6.97 6.82
C TYR A 93 10.35 -7.51 5.48
N TYR A 94 9.32 -8.33 5.50
CA TYR A 94 8.65 -8.85 4.31
C TYR A 94 7.16 -8.62 4.43
N TYR A 95 6.54 -8.20 3.33
CA TYR A 95 5.10 -8.12 3.22
C TYR A 95 4.65 -8.90 2.00
N VAL A 96 3.83 -9.94 2.19
CA VAL A 96 3.26 -10.71 1.08
C VAL A 96 1.76 -10.51 1.06
N TYR A 97 1.19 -10.33 -0.13
CA TYR A 97 -0.24 -10.11 -0.24
C TYR A 97 -0.85 -10.75 -1.48
N ALA A 98 -2.15 -10.95 -1.41
CA ALA A 98 -3.00 -11.34 -2.51
C ALA A 98 -4.22 -10.42 -2.60
N GLY A 99 -4.68 -10.18 -3.81
CA GLY A 99 -5.87 -9.39 -4.10
C GLY A 99 -6.77 -10.05 -5.14
N TYR A 100 -8.06 -9.74 -5.08
CA TYR A 100 -9.02 -10.12 -6.11
C TYR A 100 -10.00 -8.98 -6.37
N SER A 101 -10.14 -8.57 -7.64
CA SER A 101 -11.12 -7.57 -8.04
C SER A 101 -12.36 -8.23 -8.66
N LEU A 102 -13.54 -7.97 -8.11
CA LEU A 102 -14.80 -8.46 -8.63
C LEU A 102 -15.60 -7.32 -9.25
N ALA A 103 -15.67 -7.29 -10.58
CA ALA A 103 -16.61 -6.42 -11.27
C ALA A 103 -18.06 -6.85 -10.97
N LEU A 104 -18.81 -5.99 -10.26
CA LEU A 104 -20.23 -6.19 -9.98
C LEU A 104 -21.10 -5.67 -11.13
N THR A 105 -20.67 -4.57 -11.73
CA THR A 105 -21.23 -3.94 -12.93
C THR A 105 -20.11 -3.27 -13.72
N ASP A 106 -20.41 -2.72 -14.90
CA ASP A 106 -19.42 -1.97 -15.72
C ASP A 106 -18.74 -0.79 -14.98
N ASN A 107 -19.35 -0.30 -13.89
CA ASN A 107 -18.86 0.87 -13.15
C ASN A 107 -18.87 0.66 -11.62
N LEU A 108 -18.93 -0.58 -11.16
CA LEU A 108 -18.92 -0.91 -9.73
C LEU A 108 -18.08 -2.16 -9.52
N ALA A 109 -17.05 -2.07 -8.69
CA ALA A 109 -16.18 -3.17 -8.37
C ALA A 109 -16.04 -3.35 -6.85
N LEU A 110 -15.78 -4.59 -6.45
CA LEU A 110 -15.48 -4.98 -5.09
C LEU A 110 -14.09 -5.62 -5.05
N ASP A 111 -13.16 -4.97 -4.37
CA ASP A 111 -11.77 -5.38 -4.28
C ASP A 111 -11.52 -6.02 -2.92
N PHE A 112 -11.01 -7.25 -2.92
CA PHE A 112 -10.63 -7.99 -1.72
C PHE A 112 -9.12 -7.98 -1.55
N HIS A 113 -8.66 -7.86 -0.31
CA HIS A 113 -7.24 -7.84 0.04
C HIS A 113 -6.96 -8.75 1.24
N LEU A 114 -5.84 -9.46 1.18
CA LEU A 114 -5.27 -10.20 2.30
C LEU A 114 -3.74 -10.09 2.25
N GLY A 115 -3.15 -9.62 3.34
CA GLY A 115 -1.72 -9.42 3.51
C GLY A 115 -1.17 -10.12 4.75
N HIS A 116 0.11 -10.46 4.72
CA HIS A 116 0.89 -10.95 5.86
C HIS A 116 2.16 -10.11 5.99
N ASN A 117 2.30 -9.47 7.14
CA ASN A 117 3.41 -8.62 7.51
C ASN A 117 4.36 -9.45 8.39
N GLU A 118 5.60 -9.63 7.95
CA GLU A 118 6.60 -10.49 8.60
C GLU A 118 7.81 -9.68 9.04
N TYR A 119 8.04 -9.63 10.35
CA TYR A 119 9.24 -9.04 10.95
C TYR A 119 10.24 -10.17 11.21
N ALA A 120 11.27 -10.28 10.38
CA ALA A 120 12.16 -11.45 10.41
C ALA A 120 12.95 -11.58 11.73
N ASP A 121 13.25 -10.44 12.36
CA ASP A 121 14.00 -10.37 13.60
C ASP A 121 13.11 -10.51 14.85
N ASP A 122 11.79 -10.30 14.70
CA ASP A 122 10.77 -10.53 15.73
C ASP A 122 9.45 -11.01 15.13
N SER A 123 9.39 -12.29 14.76
CA SER A 123 8.18 -12.87 14.14
C SER A 123 6.95 -12.89 15.07
N SER A 124 7.10 -12.55 16.35
CA SER A 124 5.97 -12.38 17.26
C SER A 124 5.20 -11.08 17.00
N ALA A 125 5.82 -10.13 16.31
CA ALA A 125 5.21 -8.90 15.84
C ALA A 125 4.49 -9.06 14.48
N SER A 126 4.65 -10.20 13.81
CA SER A 126 4.01 -10.49 12.52
C SER A 126 2.49 -10.58 12.63
N TYR A 127 1.77 -10.11 11.62
CA TYR A 127 0.31 -10.05 11.64
C TYR A 127 -0.31 -10.10 10.24
N LEU A 128 -1.57 -10.49 10.20
CA LEU A 128 -2.40 -10.44 9.00
C LEU A 128 -3.15 -9.12 8.94
N ASP A 129 -3.24 -8.55 7.75
CA ASP A 129 -4.16 -7.47 7.42
C ASP A 129 -5.10 -7.91 6.29
N TYR A 130 -6.31 -7.36 6.30
CA TYR A 130 -7.32 -7.71 5.31
C TYR A 130 -8.29 -6.56 5.11
N GLY A 131 -8.89 -6.53 3.93
CA GLY A 131 -9.82 -5.47 3.61
C GLY A 131 -10.73 -5.79 2.45
N VAL A 132 -11.78 -4.99 2.35
CA VAL A 132 -12.71 -4.97 1.23
C VAL A 132 -12.98 -3.53 0.83
N THR A 133 -12.89 -3.24 -0.46
CA THR A 133 -13.13 -1.90 -1.01
C THR A 133 -14.21 -1.95 -2.05
N LEU A 134 -15.22 -1.09 -1.92
CA LEU A 134 -16.19 -0.83 -2.96
C LEU A 134 -15.73 0.41 -3.75
N SER A 135 -15.64 0.30 -5.08
CA SER A 135 -15.17 1.38 -5.95
C SER A 135 -16.13 1.64 -7.12
N THR A 136 -16.26 2.90 -7.52
CA THR A 136 -17.11 3.35 -8.66
C THR A 136 -16.56 4.63 -9.27
N GLU A 137 -16.91 4.93 -10.52
CA GLU A 137 -16.60 6.21 -11.16
C GLU A 137 -17.87 7.06 -11.36
N VAL A 138 -17.83 8.32 -10.94
CA VAL A 138 -18.93 9.27 -11.12
C VAL A 138 -18.38 10.56 -11.72
N LEU A 139 -18.80 10.88 -12.95
CA LEU A 139 -18.40 12.11 -13.65
C LEU A 139 -16.86 12.26 -13.81
N GLY A 140 -16.16 11.15 -14.05
CA GLY A 140 -14.69 11.12 -14.16
C GLY A 140 -13.96 11.27 -12.82
N LEU A 141 -14.66 11.08 -11.70
CA LEU A 141 -14.07 10.96 -10.36
C LEU A 141 -14.19 9.52 -9.90
N GLY A 142 -13.07 8.90 -9.53
CA GLY A 142 -13.09 7.63 -8.83
C GLY A 142 -13.49 7.85 -7.38
N LEU A 143 -14.46 7.10 -6.88
CA LEU A 143 -14.91 7.08 -5.50
C LEU A 143 -14.65 5.70 -4.92
N SER A 144 -14.16 5.64 -3.68
CA SER A 144 -13.98 4.38 -2.97
C SER A 144 -14.44 4.43 -1.53
N LEU A 145 -14.91 3.29 -1.03
CA LEU A 145 -15.21 3.06 0.38
C LEU A 145 -14.58 1.73 0.79
N ALA A 146 -13.58 1.78 1.65
CA ALA A 146 -12.86 0.60 2.14
C ALA A 146 -13.18 0.31 3.61
N TYR A 147 -13.29 -0.96 3.94
CA TYR A 147 -13.14 -1.48 5.31
C TYR A 147 -11.82 -2.24 5.39
N VAL A 148 -11.00 -1.93 6.38
CA VAL A 148 -9.70 -2.59 6.61
C VAL A 148 -9.56 -2.96 8.08
N ASP A 149 -8.86 -4.05 8.35
CA ASP A 149 -8.69 -4.62 9.68
C ASP A 149 -7.43 -5.49 9.75
N THR A 150 -7.03 -5.87 10.97
CA THR A 150 -5.91 -6.79 11.21
C THR A 150 -6.27 -7.86 12.22
N ASP A 151 -5.41 -8.85 12.43
CA ASP A 151 -5.56 -9.84 13.50
C ASP A 151 -4.78 -9.48 14.79
N ILE A 152 -4.21 -8.27 14.85
CA ILE A 152 -3.50 -7.76 16.02
C ILE A 152 -4.47 -7.60 17.19
N LYS A 153 -4.06 -8.08 18.37
CA LYS A 153 -4.85 -8.01 19.60
C LYS A 153 -4.22 -7.04 20.59
N ASP A 154 -5.04 -6.50 21.49
CA ASP A 154 -4.61 -5.65 22.60
C ASP A 154 -3.79 -4.41 22.17
N CYS A 155 -4.14 -3.82 21.02
CA CYS A 155 -3.47 -2.67 20.43
C CYS A 155 -4.42 -1.47 20.28
N ASN A 156 -4.04 -0.32 20.85
CA ASN A 156 -4.86 0.92 20.82
C ASN A 156 -4.91 1.63 19.45
N LEU A 157 -4.06 1.23 18.51
CA LEU A 157 -3.94 1.84 17.18
C LEU A 157 -4.29 0.87 16.05
N CYS A 158 -4.80 -0.32 16.37
CA CYS A 158 -5.04 -1.40 15.42
C CYS A 158 -6.52 -1.64 15.15
N ASP A 159 -7.39 -0.73 15.57
CA ASP A 159 -8.83 -0.83 15.30
C ASP A 159 -9.13 -0.85 13.80
N SER A 160 -10.17 -1.59 13.44
CA SER A 160 -10.75 -1.58 12.09
C SER A 160 -11.07 -0.15 11.63
N ARG A 161 -10.86 0.14 10.35
CA ARG A 161 -11.08 1.49 9.78
C ARG A 161 -12.00 1.44 8.57
N VAL A 162 -12.80 2.50 8.44
CA VAL A 162 -13.52 2.80 7.21
C VAL A 162 -12.89 4.01 6.55
N ILE A 163 -12.50 3.88 5.28
CA ILE A 163 -11.77 4.89 4.53
C ILE A 163 -12.58 5.29 3.31
N PHE A 164 -12.82 6.58 3.14
CA PHE A 164 -13.42 7.13 1.93
C PHE A 164 -12.33 7.77 1.07
N GLY A 165 -12.28 7.40 -0.21
CA GLY A 165 -11.30 7.89 -1.17
C GLY A 165 -11.94 8.61 -2.36
N VAL A 166 -11.22 9.60 -2.88
CA VAL A 166 -11.55 10.28 -4.14
C VAL A 166 -10.30 10.37 -5.00
N SER A 167 -10.40 10.01 -6.27
CA SER A 167 -9.30 10.06 -7.24
C SER A 167 -9.74 10.71 -8.55
N LYS A 168 -8.75 11.22 -9.29
CA LYS A 168 -8.95 11.76 -10.64
C LYS A 168 -7.68 11.59 -11.47
N ALA A 169 -7.84 11.06 -12.68
CA ALA A 169 -6.82 11.06 -13.73
C ALA A 169 -7.09 12.23 -14.70
N PHE A 170 -6.04 12.81 -15.27
CA PHE A 170 -6.10 13.98 -16.17
C PHE A 170 -5.38 13.69 -17.49
#